data_AF-A0A420FK43-F1
#
_entry.id   AF-A0A420FK43-F1
#
_cell.length_a   1.000
_cell.length_b   1.000
_cell.length_c   1.000
_cell.angle_alpha   90.00
_cell.angle_beta   90.00
_cell.angle_gamma   90.00
#
_symmetry.space_group_name_H-M   'P 1'
#
loop_
_entity.id
_entity.type
_entity.pdbx_description
1 polymer ?
#
loop_
_entity_poly.entity_id
_entity_poly.type
_entity_poly.pdbx_seq_one_letter_code
_entity_poly.pdbx_strand_id
1 'polypeptide(L)'
;MEQRLIKLFRLLLLLSFIFVNVSLFSRPKYFVMPDKPENYSIDQYKLSTEKLYGIEKNVELFTLTFHNGTDSISKDKINANTQLNIILIAVLPDLLGSTDWKEINLDTIKDDIITTSVLNRLFRINTLSGLDDPYGPKTKYFDEYQIIRKIGKKYFASKHCLIQFFAVRNRPSIFQNVFGTINIEQEPLKITEMETIFKKRYPGTNFPPYTIGDTPYSYSSAIDYLRDRKEYLSKTIKFQNNEIGYQFWTYTNWHTHDHELEVDRGIDRFVYVPGKGIVGGSFDFYFYFHRKKLPIKYSDFLNNVKDEKVMIAPEFKV
;
A
#
# COMPACT_ATOMS: atom_id res chain seq x y z
N MET A 1 42.46 -18.82 37.90
CA MET A 1 42.32 -17.43 37.42
C MET A 1 41.80 -17.39 35.98
N GLU A 2 42.32 -18.24 35.09
CA GLU A 2 41.95 -18.32 33.66
C GLU A 2 40.48 -18.60 33.38
N GLN A 3 39.84 -19.55 34.09
CA GLN A 3 38.40 -19.85 33.85
C GLN A 3 37.47 -18.66 34.15
N ARG A 4 37.83 -17.78 35.09
CA ARG A 4 37.05 -16.56 35.37
C ARG A 4 37.24 -15.54 34.25
N LEU A 5 38.46 -15.40 33.71
CA LEU A 5 38.74 -14.54 32.56
C LEU A 5 37.99 -15.00 31.30
N ILE A 6 37.98 -16.31 31.02
CA ILE A 6 37.27 -16.89 29.86
C ILE A 6 35.76 -16.69 29.97
N LYS A 7 35.17 -16.86 31.17
CA LYS A 7 33.74 -16.59 31.40
C LYS A 7 33.40 -15.10 31.24
N LEU A 8 34.25 -14.20 31.73
CA LEU A 8 34.06 -12.76 31.58
C LEU A 8 34.15 -12.34 30.11
N PHE A 9 35.11 -12.89 29.36
CA PHE A 9 35.27 -12.64 27.93
C PHE A 9 34.09 -13.14 27.10
N ARG A 10 33.57 -14.34 27.39
CA ARG A 10 32.35 -14.87 26.75
C ARG A 10 31.11 -14.03 27.06
N LEU A 11 30.99 -13.53 28.29
CA LEU A 11 29.89 -12.65 28.69
C LEU A 11 29.96 -11.29 27.97
N LEU A 12 31.17 -10.72 27.84
CA LEU A 12 31.39 -9.49 27.08
C LEU A 12 31.07 -9.66 25.59
N LEU A 13 31.44 -10.80 24.99
CA LEU A 13 31.10 -11.14 23.60
C LEU A 13 29.60 -11.29 23.39
N LEU A 14 28.91 -11.97 24.32
CA LEU A 14 27.45 -12.09 24.29
C LEU A 14 26.77 -10.74 24.45
N LEU A 15 27.25 -9.90 25.37
CA LEU A 15 26.77 -8.53 25.57
C LEU A 15 27.02 -7.67 24.32
N SER A 16 28.19 -7.76 23.68
CA SER A 16 28.43 -7.05 22.42
C SER A 16 27.50 -7.54 21.31
N PHE A 17 27.22 -8.84 21.22
CA PHE A 17 26.22 -9.37 20.28
C PHE A 17 24.81 -8.86 20.60
N ILE A 18 24.43 -8.75 21.88
CA ILE A 18 23.14 -8.19 22.29
C ILE A 18 23.07 -6.69 21.97
N PHE A 19 24.10 -5.90 22.28
CA PHE A 19 24.12 -4.46 22.01
C PHE A 19 24.17 -4.11 20.52
N VAL A 20 24.86 -4.92 19.71
CA VAL A 20 24.87 -4.78 18.24
C VAL A 20 23.50 -5.16 17.64
N ASN A 21 22.78 -6.14 18.21
CA ASN A 21 21.44 -6.49 17.72
C ASN A 21 20.35 -5.52 18.19
N VAL A 22 20.46 -4.93 19.38
CA VAL A 22 19.47 -3.94 19.89
C VAL A 22 19.51 -2.63 19.09
N SER A 23 20.63 -2.33 18.43
CA SER A 23 20.78 -1.16 17.54
C SER A 23 20.29 -1.39 16.10
N LEU A 24 19.80 -2.59 15.77
CA LEU A 24 19.32 -2.94 14.42
C LEU A 24 17.81 -2.80 14.21
N PHE A 25 17.04 -2.35 15.21
CA PHE A 25 15.71 -1.82 14.94
C PHE A 25 15.85 -0.43 14.33
N SER A 26 15.89 -0.36 12.99
CA SER A 26 15.81 0.91 12.27
C SER A 26 14.57 1.66 12.75
N ARG A 27 14.78 2.84 13.33
CA ARG A 27 13.68 3.72 13.71
C ARG A 27 12.89 4.08 12.46
N PRO A 28 11.54 4.17 12.54
CA PRO A 28 10.77 4.65 11.41
C PRO A 28 11.21 6.06 11.03
N LYS A 29 11.18 6.36 9.74
CA LYS A 29 11.38 7.71 9.23
C LYS A 29 10.05 8.45 9.20
N TYR A 30 10.08 9.77 9.26
CA TYR A 30 8.88 10.58 9.40
C TYR A 30 8.73 11.59 8.28
N PHE A 31 7.56 11.65 7.66
CA PHE A 31 7.21 12.70 6.72
C PHE A 31 6.20 13.67 7.36
N VAL A 32 6.56 14.94 7.47
CA VAL A 32 5.63 15.98 7.96
C VAL A 32 4.76 16.43 6.80
N MET A 33 3.45 16.16 6.89
CA MET A 33 2.51 16.61 5.88
C MET A 33 2.44 18.14 5.88
N PRO A 34 2.69 18.81 4.74
CA PRO A 34 2.58 20.25 4.67
C PRO A 34 1.11 20.68 4.67
N ASP A 35 0.82 21.80 5.33
CA ASP A 35 -0.52 22.41 5.31
C ASP A 35 -0.92 22.82 3.87
N LYS A 36 0.06 23.25 3.07
CA LYS A 36 -0.11 23.62 1.66
C LYS A 36 1.10 23.13 0.84
N PRO A 37 1.00 22.01 0.12
CA PRO A 37 2.06 21.56 -0.79
C PRO A 37 2.20 22.49 -2.00
N GLU A 38 3.42 22.65 -2.51
CA GLU A 38 3.70 23.52 -3.67
C GLU A 38 3.53 22.79 -5.02
N ASN A 39 3.98 21.53 -5.11
CA ASN A 39 4.17 20.82 -6.40
C ASN A 39 3.28 19.58 -6.57
N TYR A 40 2.35 19.36 -5.67
CA TYR A 40 1.42 18.23 -5.69
C TYR A 40 0.15 18.60 -4.93
N SER A 41 -0.94 17.88 -5.18
CA SER A 41 -2.16 18.01 -4.38
C SER A 41 -2.27 16.87 -3.36
N ILE A 42 -2.96 17.12 -2.25
CA ILE A 42 -3.28 16.10 -1.24
C ILE A 42 -4.80 15.97 -1.18
N ASP A 43 -5.30 14.77 -1.44
CA ASP A 43 -6.69 14.38 -1.17
C ASP A 43 -6.72 13.43 0.01
N GLN A 44 -7.66 13.63 0.93
CA GLN A 44 -7.80 12.81 2.14
C GLN A 44 -9.18 12.17 2.21
N TYR A 45 -9.21 10.88 2.55
CA TYR A 45 -10.45 10.13 2.71
C TYR A 45 -10.41 9.25 3.96
N LYS A 46 -11.58 8.93 4.50
CA LYS A 46 -11.73 8.04 5.64
C LYS A 46 -12.63 6.87 5.25
N LEU A 47 -12.07 5.66 5.29
CA LEU A 47 -12.74 4.44 4.84
C LEU A 47 -13.20 3.63 6.05
N SER A 48 -14.51 3.39 6.18
CA SER A 48 -15.03 2.53 7.25
C SER A 48 -14.70 1.06 6.99
N THR A 49 -14.14 0.39 7.99
CA THR A 49 -13.80 -1.04 7.95
C THR A 49 -14.98 -1.96 8.26
N GLU A 50 -16.11 -1.40 8.69
CA GLU A 50 -17.23 -2.16 9.26
C GLU A 50 -17.81 -3.16 8.27
N LYS A 51 -18.12 -2.73 7.04
CA LYS A 51 -18.72 -3.60 6.02
C LYS A 51 -17.80 -4.70 5.52
N LEU A 52 -16.49 -4.43 5.46
CA LEU A 52 -15.52 -5.34 4.84
C LEU A 52 -14.85 -6.27 5.85
N TYR A 53 -14.56 -5.75 7.04
CA TYR A 53 -13.79 -6.44 8.09
C TYR A 53 -14.54 -6.60 9.42
N GLY A 54 -15.77 -6.10 9.52
CA GLY A 54 -16.66 -6.32 10.66
C GLY A 54 -16.32 -5.52 11.92
N ILE A 55 -15.45 -4.50 11.83
CA ILE A 55 -15.05 -3.67 12.98
C ILE A 55 -15.31 -2.18 12.71
N GLU A 56 -15.67 -1.44 13.75
CA GLU A 56 -15.91 0.01 13.72
C GLU A 56 -14.60 0.80 13.82
N LYS A 57 -13.72 0.62 12.84
CA LYS A 57 -12.47 1.35 12.68
C LYS A 57 -12.44 2.02 11.31
N ASN A 58 -11.36 2.76 11.04
CA ASN A 58 -11.20 3.41 9.75
C ASN A 58 -9.78 3.25 9.24
N VAL A 59 -9.65 3.21 7.92
CA VAL A 59 -8.38 3.51 7.24
C VAL A 59 -8.45 4.96 6.78
N GLU A 60 -7.47 5.78 7.16
CA GLU A 60 -7.33 7.13 6.60
C GLU A 60 -6.41 7.07 5.38
N LEU A 61 -6.90 7.50 4.22
CA LEU A 61 -6.14 7.62 2.99
C LEU A 61 -5.67 9.04 2.77
N PHE A 62 -4.44 9.20 2.31
CA PHE A 62 -3.90 10.43 1.74
C PHE A 62 -3.33 10.11 0.36
N THR A 63 -3.91 10.71 -0.67
CA THR A 63 -3.42 10.60 -2.06
C THR A 63 -2.62 11.86 -2.36
N LEU A 64 -1.30 11.72 -2.52
CA LEU A 64 -0.43 12.78 -3.01
C LEU A 64 -0.31 12.65 -4.52
N THR A 65 -0.85 13.62 -5.25
CA THR A 65 -0.89 13.61 -6.72
C THR A 65 0.13 14.57 -7.30
N PHE A 66 1.15 14.04 -7.95
CA PHE A 66 2.20 14.77 -8.65
C PHE A 66 1.85 14.88 -10.14
N HIS A 67 1.90 16.11 -10.64
CA HIS A 67 1.70 16.40 -12.05
C HIS A 67 3.05 16.25 -12.77
N ASN A 68 3.19 15.25 -13.64
CA ASN A 68 4.39 15.10 -14.46
C ASN A 68 4.26 15.97 -15.71
N GLY A 69 5.07 17.01 -15.83
CA GLY A 69 5.14 17.86 -17.02
C GLY A 69 5.85 19.18 -16.74
N THR A 70 6.37 19.83 -17.79
CA THR A 70 6.92 21.20 -17.72
C THR A 70 5.85 22.24 -17.38
N ASP A 71 4.58 21.89 -17.55
CA ASP A 71 3.44 22.76 -17.26
C ASP A 71 2.68 22.23 -16.05
N SER A 72 2.57 23.06 -15.02
CA SER A 72 1.73 22.82 -13.85
C SER A 72 0.27 22.77 -14.27
N ILE A 73 -0.29 21.58 -14.51
CA ILE A 73 -1.70 21.41 -14.84
C ILE A 73 -2.51 21.61 -13.55
N SER A 74 -3.45 22.55 -13.57
CA SER A 74 -4.38 22.79 -12.46
C SER A 74 -5.30 21.57 -12.23
N LYS A 75 -5.67 21.31 -10.97
CA LYS A 75 -6.41 20.09 -10.57
C LYS A 75 -7.74 19.90 -11.33
N ASP A 76 -8.40 20.99 -11.68
CA ASP A 76 -9.65 21.05 -12.46
C ASP A 76 -9.49 20.61 -13.93
N LYS A 77 -8.26 20.53 -14.44
CA LYS A 77 -7.95 20.10 -15.82
C LYS A 77 -7.49 18.64 -15.91
N ILE A 78 -7.32 17.95 -14.77
CA ILE A 78 -6.99 16.53 -14.77
C ILE A 78 -8.17 15.75 -15.37
N ASN A 79 -7.89 14.99 -16.41
CA ASN A 79 -8.87 14.13 -17.06
C ASN A 79 -8.26 12.75 -17.37
N ALA A 80 -9.02 11.90 -18.05
CA ALA A 80 -8.63 10.57 -18.46
C ALA A 80 -7.32 10.51 -19.28
N ASN A 81 -6.88 11.58 -19.93
CA ASN A 81 -5.64 11.58 -20.72
C ASN A 81 -4.43 12.11 -19.94
N THR A 82 -4.62 12.57 -18.69
CA THR A 82 -3.55 13.17 -17.91
C THR A 82 -2.64 12.09 -17.33
N GLN A 83 -1.37 12.09 -17.76
CA GLN A 83 -0.34 11.31 -17.09
C GLN A 83 0.02 11.97 -15.77
N LEU A 84 -0.16 11.22 -14.69
CA LEU A 84 0.14 11.69 -13.35
C LEU A 84 0.61 10.53 -12.50
N ASN A 85 0.98 10.85 -11.29
CA ASN A 85 1.87 10.02 -10.54
C ASN A 85 1.44 10.19 -9.06
N ILE A 86 1.14 9.08 -8.40
CA ILE A 86 0.44 9.06 -7.12
C ILE A 86 1.31 8.39 -6.07
N ILE A 87 1.42 9.02 -4.91
CA ILE A 87 1.82 8.36 -3.68
C ILE A 87 0.56 8.17 -2.84
N LEU A 88 0.17 6.92 -2.66
CA LEU A 88 -0.86 6.53 -1.72
C LEU A 88 -0.21 6.35 -0.35
N ILE A 89 -0.76 7.04 0.64
CA ILE A 89 -0.44 6.81 2.04
C ILE A 89 -1.71 6.35 2.74
N ALA A 90 -1.66 5.20 3.40
CA ALA A 90 -2.76 4.64 4.16
C ALA A 90 -2.36 4.50 5.62
N VAL A 91 -3.04 5.23 6.50
CA VAL A 91 -2.94 5.04 7.96
C VAL A 91 -3.94 3.96 8.35
N LEU A 92 -3.39 2.79 8.71
CA LEU A 92 -4.18 1.62 9.09
C LEU A 92 -4.54 1.70 10.58
N PRO A 93 -5.72 1.18 10.98
CA PRO A 93 -6.18 1.33 12.34
C PRO A 93 -5.33 0.51 13.31
N ASP A 94 -5.02 1.08 14.47
CA ASP A 94 -4.50 0.30 15.59
C ASP A 94 -5.64 -0.60 16.09
N LEU A 95 -5.51 -1.91 15.83
CA LEU A 95 -6.54 -2.91 16.12
C LEU A 95 -6.64 -3.22 17.62
N LEU A 96 -5.62 -2.85 18.41
CA LEU A 96 -5.60 -3.04 19.87
C LEU A 96 -5.82 -1.75 20.64
N GLY A 97 -5.41 -0.62 20.06
CA GLY A 97 -5.54 0.69 20.67
C GLY A 97 -6.85 1.40 20.38
N SER A 98 -7.06 2.52 21.08
CA SER A 98 -8.18 3.43 20.84
C SER A 98 -7.89 4.48 19.77
N THR A 99 -6.62 4.73 19.46
CA THR A 99 -6.18 5.78 18.52
C THR A 99 -5.21 5.24 17.49
N ASP A 100 -5.33 5.70 16.25
CA ASP A 100 -4.42 5.35 15.14
C ASP A 100 -3.19 6.29 15.08
N TRP A 101 -3.21 7.31 15.94
CA TRP A 101 -2.26 8.40 15.99
C TRP A 101 -1.66 8.54 17.39
N LYS A 102 -0.37 8.87 17.45
CA LYS A 102 0.39 9.10 18.68
C LYS A 102 0.89 10.54 18.70
N GLU A 103 0.60 11.26 19.78
CA GLU A 103 1.18 12.60 20.00
C GLU A 103 2.70 12.51 20.14
N ILE A 104 3.42 13.42 19.48
CA ILE A 104 4.87 13.44 19.44
C ILE A 104 5.42 14.87 19.60
N ASN A 105 6.67 14.96 20.05
CA ASN A 105 7.45 16.19 19.98
C ASN A 105 8.41 16.12 18.78
N LEU A 106 8.33 17.07 17.85
CA LEU A 106 9.19 17.09 16.67
C LEU A 106 10.69 17.16 17.01
N ASP A 107 11.05 17.83 18.11
CA ASP A 107 12.45 17.96 18.54
C ASP A 107 13.06 16.59 18.87
N THR A 108 12.25 15.62 19.29
CA THR A 108 12.71 14.27 19.66
C THR A 108 12.99 13.35 18.48
N ILE A 109 12.53 13.72 17.28
CA ILE A 109 12.61 12.88 16.06
C ILE A 109 13.22 13.64 14.88
N LYS A 110 13.81 14.82 15.11
CA LYS A 110 14.29 15.73 14.07
C LYS A 110 15.20 15.05 13.04
N ASP A 111 16.07 14.16 13.50
CA ASP A 111 17.04 13.43 12.66
C ASP A 111 16.40 12.29 11.84
N ASP A 112 15.16 11.91 12.19
CA ASP A 112 14.37 10.89 11.49
C ASP A 112 13.35 11.51 10.52
N ILE A 113 13.20 12.84 10.49
CA ILE A 113 12.32 13.54 9.56
C ILE A 113 12.95 13.54 8.16
N ILE A 114 12.21 13.00 7.19
CA ILE A 114 12.58 13.00 5.77
C ILE A 114 11.98 14.20 5.04
N THR A 115 12.69 14.65 4.01
CA THR A 115 12.25 15.74 3.14
C THR A 115 11.39 15.20 1.98
N THR A 116 10.65 16.09 1.32
CA THR A 116 9.94 15.78 0.07
C THR A 116 10.87 15.22 -1.01
N SER A 117 12.16 15.58 -1.00
CA SER A 117 13.16 15.03 -1.93
C SER A 117 13.32 13.51 -1.76
N VAL A 118 13.25 12.99 -0.52
CA VAL A 118 13.30 11.55 -0.25
C VAL A 118 12.05 10.86 -0.81
N LEU A 119 10.86 11.43 -0.60
CA LEU A 119 9.62 10.91 -1.20
C LEU A 119 9.68 10.92 -2.72
N ASN A 120 10.18 12.00 -3.34
CA ASN A 120 10.36 12.09 -4.78
C ASN A 120 11.35 11.04 -5.30
N ARG A 121 12.41 10.74 -4.55
CA ARG A 121 13.35 9.67 -4.90
C ARG A 121 12.69 8.30 -4.86
N LEU A 122 11.99 7.97 -3.77
CA LEU A 122 11.23 6.72 -3.66
C LEU A 122 10.24 6.60 -4.81
N PHE A 123 9.52 7.68 -5.09
CA PHE A 123 8.59 7.76 -6.18
C PHE A 123 9.23 7.50 -7.55
N ARG A 124 10.37 8.13 -7.87
CA ARG A 124 11.06 7.92 -9.17
C ARG A 124 11.42 6.45 -9.38
N ILE A 125 12.00 5.83 -8.36
CA ILE A 125 12.41 4.42 -8.37
C ILE A 125 11.20 3.50 -8.52
N ASN A 126 10.10 3.76 -7.81
CA ASN A 126 8.93 2.88 -7.77
C ASN A 126 7.96 3.06 -8.94
N THR A 127 8.04 4.18 -9.67
CA THR A 127 7.18 4.46 -10.84
C THR A 127 7.93 4.36 -12.17
N LEU A 128 9.21 3.94 -12.15
CA LEU A 128 10.09 3.92 -13.33
C LEU A 128 10.14 5.27 -14.05
N SER A 129 10.06 6.36 -13.31
CA SER A 129 10.09 7.71 -13.88
C SER A 129 11.52 8.19 -14.20
N GLY A 130 12.56 7.42 -13.84
CA GLY A 130 13.96 7.67 -14.20
C GLY A 130 14.51 6.58 -15.12
N LEU A 131 15.25 6.98 -16.16
CA LEU A 131 15.79 6.07 -17.19
C LEU A 131 16.89 5.13 -16.64
N ASP A 132 17.63 5.56 -15.63
CA ASP A 132 18.80 4.85 -15.09
C ASP A 132 18.57 4.30 -13.66
N ASP A 133 17.37 4.43 -13.11
CA ASP A 133 17.10 4.00 -11.74
C ASP A 133 17.02 2.46 -11.70
N PRO A 134 17.78 1.76 -10.82
CA PRO A 134 17.73 0.31 -10.72
C PRO A 134 16.35 -0.14 -10.24
N TYR A 135 15.71 -1.04 -10.99
CA TYR A 135 14.43 -1.62 -10.61
C TYR A 135 14.60 -2.50 -9.37
N GLY A 136 13.97 -2.08 -8.27
CA GLY A 136 13.90 -2.86 -7.03
C GLY A 136 12.56 -3.59 -6.92
N PRO A 137 12.52 -4.79 -6.30
CA PRO A 137 11.26 -5.53 -6.11
C PRO A 137 10.30 -4.84 -5.14
N LYS A 138 10.83 -3.97 -4.27
CA LYS A 138 10.11 -3.32 -3.17
C LYS A 138 9.38 -2.06 -3.62
N THR A 139 8.07 -2.16 -3.76
CA THR A 139 7.19 -1.05 -4.19
C THR A 139 6.29 -0.50 -3.08
N LYS A 140 6.42 -1.06 -1.87
CA LYS A 140 5.56 -0.78 -0.73
C LYS A 140 6.40 -0.72 0.54
N TYR A 141 5.99 0.15 1.45
CA TYR A 141 6.70 0.43 2.69
C TYR A 141 5.68 0.47 3.81
N PHE A 142 5.71 -0.53 4.69
CA PHE A 142 4.82 -0.62 5.84
C PHE A 142 5.62 -0.40 7.12
N ASP A 143 5.25 0.61 7.89
CA ASP A 143 5.87 1.03 9.16
C ASP A 143 7.34 1.45 9.09
N GLU A 144 7.89 1.56 7.88
CA GLU A 144 9.20 2.18 7.64
C GLU A 144 9.13 3.71 7.59
N TYR A 145 7.98 4.26 7.19
CA TYR A 145 7.74 5.69 7.00
C TYR A 145 6.40 6.10 7.57
N GLN A 146 6.42 6.87 8.66
CA GLN A 146 5.20 7.35 9.30
C GLN A 146 4.90 8.78 8.85
N ILE A 147 3.63 9.14 8.78
CA ILE A 147 3.24 10.52 8.50
C ILE A 147 2.97 11.28 9.78
N ILE A 148 3.33 12.55 9.77
CA ILE A 148 3.04 13.49 10.86
C ILE A 148 2.00 14.48 10.36
N ARG A 149 0.90 14.59 11.10
CA ARG A 149 -0.08 15.67 10.94
C ARG A 149 0.01 16.65 12.09
N LYS A 150 -0.23 17.91 11.77
CA LYS A 150 -0.38 19.00 12.74
C LYS A 150 -1.86 19.22 13.03
N ILE A 151 -2.24 19.23 14.31
CA ILE A 151 -3.59 19.60 14.76
C ILE A 151 -3.43 20.70 15.80
N GLY A 152 -3.81 21.92 15.42
CA GLY A 152 -3.56 23.11 16.24
C GLY A 152 -2.06 23.32 16.48
N LYS A 153 -1.63 23.23 17.73
CA LYS A 153 -0.21 23.38 18.14
C LYS A 153 0.52 22.04 18.36
N LYS A 154 -0.16 20.91 18.19
CA LYS A 154 0.37 19.58 18.50
C LYS A 154 0.64 18.79 17.23
N TYR A 155 1.58 17.86 17.31
CA TYR A 155 1.98 16.97 16.23
C TYR A 155 1.63 15.52 16.57
N PHE A 156 1.15 14.80 15.58
CA PHE A 156 0.72 13.42 15.73
C PHE A 156 1.31 12.57 14.62
N ALA A 157 2.01 11.49 14.99
CA ALA A 157 2.52 10.48 14.06
C ALA A 157 1.53 9.33 13.91
N SER A 158 1.38 8.79 12.71
CA SER A 158 0.65 7.55 12.45
C SER A 158 1.31 6.37 13.17
N LYS A 159 0.51 5.46 13.74
CA LYS A 159 1.03 4.22 14.33
C LYS A 159 1.38 3.18 13.27
N HIS A 160 0.43 2.92 12.37
CA HIS A 160 0.59 1.99 11.26
C HIS A 160 0.41 2.73 9.93
N CYS A 161 1.41 2.68 9.04
CA CYS A 161 1.44 3.46 7.81
C CYS A 161 1.93 2.61 6.65
N LEU A 162 1.13 2.52 5.59
CA LEU A 162 1.53 1.98 4.30
C LEU A 162 1.77 3.12 3.32
N ILE A 163 2.93 3.12 2.66
CA ILE A 163 3.19 3.96 1.49
C ILE A 163 3.28 3.07 0.24
N GLN A 164 2.53 3.43 -0.79
CA GLN A 164 2.49 2.75 -2.09
C GLN A 164 2.50 3.77 -3.23
N PHE A 165 3.11 3.40 -4.36
CA PHE A 165 3.33 4.30 -5.49
C PHE A 165 2.57 3.81 -6.72
N PHE A 166 2.00 4.75 -7.48
CA PHE A 166 1.32 4.46 -8.74
C PHE A 166 1.68 5.46 -9.83
N ALA A 167 1.69 4.99 -11.07
CA ALA A 167 1.75 5.80 -12.28
C ALA A 167 0.41 5.69 -13.03
N VAL A 168 -0.29 6.80 -13.24
CA VAL A 168 -1.46 6.84 -14.12
C VAL A 168 -0.96 6.96 -15.56
N ARG A 169 -1.09 5.89 -16.34
CA ARG A 169 -0.63 5.80 -17.73
C ARG A 169 -1.72 5.10 -18.55
N ASN A 170 -2.62 5.90 -19.09
CA ASN A 170 -3.74 5.41 -19.88
C ASN A 170 -3.28 5.09 -21.29
N ARG A 171 -3.54 3.87 -21.73
CA ARG A 171 -3.20 3.35 -23.05
C ARG A 171 -3.98 2.07 -23.35
N PRO A 172 -4.21 1.74 -24.63
CA PRO A 172 -4.92 0.51 -25.00
C PRO A 172 -4.24 -0.76 -24.47
N SER A 173 -5.04 -1.80 -24.20
CA SER A 173 -4.62 -3.09 -23.63
C SER A 173 -3.55 -3.85 -24.42
N ILE A 174 -3.30 -3.48 -25.67
CA ILE A 174 -2.20 -4.04 -26.47
C ILE A 174 -0.83 -3.73 -25.84
N PHE A 175 -0.73 -2.64 -25.10
CA PHE A 175 0.48 -2.27 -24.37
C PHE A 175 0.49 -2.92 -22.98
N GLN A 176 1.58 -3.60 -22.65
CA GLN A 176 1.76 -4.19 -21.32
C GLN A 176 1.94 -3.10 -20.25
N ASN A 177 1.20 -3.23 -19.14
CA ASN A 177 1.33 -2.37 -17.98
C ASN A 177 2.31 -2.97 -16.97
N VAL A 178 3.15 -2.12 -16.40
CA VAL A 178 4.06 -2.50 -15.32
C VAL A 178 3.29 -2.44 -14.01
N PHE A 179 3.67 -3.28 -13.02
CA PHE A 179 3.15 -3.19 -11.67
C PHE A 179 3.25 -1.76 -11.10
N GLY A 180 2.19 -1.30 -10.44
CA GLY A 180 2.02 0.08 -10.01
C GLY A 180 1.38 0.97 -11.07
N THR A 181 0.76 0.45 -12.14
CA THR A 181 0.15 1.29 -13.19
C THR A 181 -1.36 1.34 -13.06
N ILE A 182 -1.91 2.55 -12.94
CA ILE A 182 -3.34 2.80 -13.09
C ILE A 182 -3.59 3.12 -14.57
N ASN A 183 -4.32 2.25 -15.26
CA ASN A 183 -4.68 2.41 -16.66
C ASN A 183 -6.18 2.19 -16.82
N ILE A 184 -6.95 3.25 -17.07
CA ILE A 184 -8.41 3.21 -17.22
C ILE A 184 -8.88 2.87 -18.64
N GLU A 185 -7.95 2.82 -19.61
CA GLU A 185 -8.20 2.41 -21.00
C GLU A 185 -7.98 0.91 -21.24
N GLN A 186 -7.58 0.18 -20.20
CA GLN A 186 -7.49 -1.27 -20.31
C GLN A 186 -8.89 -1.89 -20.41
N GLU A 187 -9.00 -3.03 -21.08
CA GLU A 187 -10.23 -3.80 -21.13
C GLU A 187 -10.52 -4.32 -19.72
N PRO A 188 -11.74 -4.10 -19.19
CA PRO A 188 -12.09 -4.60 -17.88
C PRO A 188 -11.99 -6.13 -17.81
N LEU A 189 -11.30 -6.64 -16.79
CA LEU A 189 -11.19 -8.06 -16.51
C LEU A 189 -11.43 -8.30 -15.02
N LYS A 190 -12.47 -9.06 -14.69
CA LYS A 190 -12.76 -9.43 -13.31
C LYS A 190 -11.82 -10.51 -12.80
N ILE A 191 -11.65 -10.58 -11.50
CA ILE A 191 -10.81 -11.58 -10.84
C ILE A 191 -11.28 -13.02 -11.12
N THR A 192 -12.59 -13.26 -11.22
CA THR A 192 -13.19 -14.57 -11.52
C THR A 192 -13.04 -14.98 -12.99
N GLU A 193 -13.03 -14.00 -13.89
CA GLU A 193 -12.73 -14.22 -15.31
C GLU A 193 -11.25 -14.59 -15.49
N MET A 194 -10.36 -13.86 -14.82
CA MET A 194 -8.93 -14.20 -14.79
C MET A 194 -8.65 -15.55 -14.13
N GLU A 195 -9.36 -15.90 -13.05
CA GLU A 195 -9.29 -17.23 -12.44
C GLU A 195 -9.60 -18.34 -13.47
N THR A 196 -10.64 -18.14 -14.28
CA THR A 196 -11.04 -19.11 -15.32
C THR A 196 -9.96 -19.27 -16.38
N ILE A 197 -9.38 -18.15 -16.85
CA ILE A 197 -8.26 -18.16 -17.81
C ILE A 197 -7.05 -18.87 -17.20
N PHE A 198 -6.70 -18.53 -15.97
CA PHE A 198 -5.56 -19.09 -15.25
C PHE A 198 -5.70 -20.61 -15.08
N LYS A 199 -6.85 -21.09 -14.61
CA LYS A 199 -7.10 -22.53 -14.39
C LYS A 199 -7.07 -23.33 -15.69
N LYS A 200 -7.48 -22.74 -16.81
CA LYS A 200 -7.34 -23.37 -18.13
C LYS A 200 -5.87 -23.50 -18.55
N ARG A 201 -5.04 -22.50 -18.24
CA ARG A 201 -3.62 -22.48 -18.59
C ARG A 201 -2.75 -23.34 -17.67
N TYR A 202 -3.10 -23.39 -16.39
CA TYR A 202 -2.39 -24.09 -15.32
C TYR A 202 -3.35 -24.99 -14.52
N PRO A 203 -3.81 -26.11 -15.10
CA PRO A 203 -4.73 -27.02 -14.42
C PRO A 203 -4.13 -27.58 -13.13
N GLY A 204 -4.93 -27.64 -12.07
CA GLY A 204 -4.52 -28.16 -10.76
C GLY A 204 -3.74 -27.18 -9.88
N THR A 205 -3.43 -25.98 -10.38
CA THR A 205 -2.71 -24.95 -9.62
C THR A 205 -3.68 -23.97 -8.95
N ASN A 206 -3.38 -23.58 -7.70
CA ASN A 206 -4.13 -22.54 -7.00
C ASN A 206 -3.95 -21.19 -7.69
N PHE A 207 -5.06 -20.46 -7.87
CA PHE A 207 -5.05 -19.12 -8.44
C PHE A 207 -4.36 -18.15 -7.47
N PRO A 208 -3.29 -17.42 -7.87
CA PRO A 208 -2.43 -16.70 -6.94
C PRO A 208 -3.12 -15.73 -5.97
N PRO A 209 -4.13 -14.93 -6.38
CA PRO A 209 -4.84 -14.06 -5.43
C PRO A 209 -5.56 -14.79 -4.29
N TYR A 210 -5.80 -16.10 -4.42
CA TYR A 210 -6.58 -16.91 -3.47
C TYR A 210 -5.71 -17.73 -2.52
N THR A 211 -4.37 -17.62 -2.59
CA THR A 211 -3.43 -18.36 -1.72
C THR A 211 -3.25 -17.70 -0.35
N ILE A 212 -4.30 -17.06 0.18
CA ILE A 212 -4.25 -16.29 1.42
C ILE A 212 -3.84 -17.18 2.61
N GLY A 213 -2.69 -16.92 3.23
CA GLY A 213 -2.21 -17.70 4.37
C GLY A 213 -1.78 -19.14 4.03
N ASP A 214 -1.63 -19.45 2.74
CA ASP A 214 -0.87 -20.63 2.32
C ASP A 214 0.59 -20.47 2.79
N THR A 215 1.23 -21.59 3.14
CA THR A 215 2.62 -21.55 3.62
C THR A 215 3.57 -21.07 2.51
N PRO A 216 4.69 -20.42 2.85
CA PRO A 216 5.75 -20.10 1.90
C PRO A 216 6.47 -21.35 1.34
N TYR A 217 5.95 -22.56 1.51
CA TYR A 217 6.45 -23.76 0.82
C TYR A 217 5.45 -24.32 -0.18
N SER A 218 4.23 -23.76 -0.24
CA SER A 218 3.15 -24.14 -1.14
C SER A 218 3.18 -23.35 -2.46
N TYR A 219 4.38 -22.98 -2.94
CA TYR A 219 4.52 -22.10 -4.10
C TYR A 219 3.77 -22.62 -5.32
N SER A 220 2.82 -21.81 -5.78
CA SER A 220 2.40 -21.88 -7.17
C SER A 220 3.56 -21.39 -8.04
N SER A 221 4.26 -22.31 -8.71
CA SER A 221 5.29 -21.98 -9.70
C SER A 221 4.72 -21.30 -10.96
N ALA A 222 3.42 -21.01 -10.98
CA ALA A 222 2.70 -20.48 -12.13
C ALA A 222 2.61 -18.94 -12.15
N ILE A 223 3.23 -18.25 -11.19
CA ILE A 223 3.40 -16.79 -11.22
C ILE A 223 4.89 -16.44 -11.34
N ASP A 224 5.26 -15.77 -12.43
CA ASP A 224 6.53 -15.07 -12.53
C ASP A 224 6.41 -13.75 -11.78
N TYR A 225 6.90 -13.72 -10.54
CA TYR A 225 6.71 -12.60 -9.62
C TYR A 225 7.10 -11.24 -10.21
N LEU A 226 8.16 -11.17 -11.03
CA LEU A 226 8.61 -9.89 -11.58
C LEU A 226 7.78 -9.46 -12.79
N ARG A 227 7.25 -10.40 -13.57
CA ARG A 227 6.62 -10.11 -14.87
C ARG A 227 5.10 -10.11 -14.83
N ASP A 228 4.51 -10.92 -13.96
CA ASP A 228 3.08 -11.16 -13.96
C ASP A 228 2.31 -10.14 -13.11
N ARG A 229 2.96 -9.53 -12.11
CA ARG A 229 2.31 -8.58 -11.20
C ARG A 229 1.78 -7.36 -11.94
N LYS A 230 0.50 -7.05 -11.75
CA LYS A 230 -0.13 -5.81 -12.25
C LYS A 230 -1.52 -5.54 -11.65
N GLU A 231 -1.99 -4.34 -11.88
CA GLU A 231 -3.32 -3.84 -11.56
C GLU A 231 -4.25 -4.02 -12.75
N TYR A 232 -5.29 -4.83 -12.57
CA TYR A 232 -6.36 -5.00 -13.55
C TYR A 232 -7.52 -4.08 -13.22
N LEU A 233 -8.01 -3.33 -14.21
CA LEU A 233 -9.31 -2.66 -14.14
C LEU A 233 -10.38 -3.76 -14.18
N SER A 234 -11.28 -3.80 -13.21
CA SER A 234 -12.40 -4.75 -13.24
C SER A 234 -13.72 -4.15 -13.66
N LYS A 235 -13.99 -2.91 -13.28
CA LYS A 235 -15.25 -2.23 -13.61
C LYS A 235 -15.18 -0.72 -13.43
N THR A 236 -16.11 -0.05 -14.09
CA THR A 236 -16.42 1.36 -13.90
C THR A 236 -17.61 1.50 -12.94
N ILE A 237 -17.54 2.48 -12.04
CA ILE A 237 -18.55 2.79 -11.02
C ILE A 237 -19.05 4.21 -11.29
N LYS A 238 -20.36 4.37 -11.42
CA LYS A 238 -20.99 5.70 -11.44
C LYS A 238 -21.46 6.04 -10.04
N PHE A 239 -20.96 7.11 -9.47
CA PHE A 239 -21.37 7.58 -8.14
C PHE A 239 -22.58 8.51 -8.23
N GLN A 240 -23.31 8.65 -7.12
CA GLN A 240 -24.49 9.52 -7.01
C GLN A 240 -24.18 11.00 -7.24
N ASN A 241 -22.94 11.43 -6.98
CA ASN A 241 -22.45 12.78 -7.27
C ASN A 241 -22.05 12.98 -8.76
N ASN A 242 -22.38 12.03 -9.63
CA ASN A 242 -22.03 11.97 -11.06
C ASN A 242 -20.53 11.79 -11.38
N GLU A 243 -19.67 11.61 -10.38
CA GLU A 243 -18.28 11.23 -10.60
C GLU A 243 -18.18 9.79 -11.11
N ILE A 244 -17.15 9.51 -11.90
CA ILE A 244 -16.86 8.17 -12.43
C ILE A 244 -15.63 7.61 -11.73
N GLY A 245 -15.81 6.48 -11.05
CA GLY A 245 -14.75 5.69 -10.45
C GLY A 245 -14.36 4.49 -11.30
N TYR A 246 -13.11 4.09 -11.18
CA TYR A 246 -12.53 2.93 -11.86
C TYR A 246 -11.99 1.99 -10.79
N GLN A 247 -12.57 0.81 -10.69
CA GLN A 247 -12.17 -0.18 -9.70
C GLN A 247 -11.10 -1.10 -10.27
N PHE A 248 -10.04 -1.30 -9.50
CA PHE A 248 -8.92 -2.16 -9.82
C PHE A 248 -8.76 -3.29 -8.81
N TRP A 249 -8.15 -4.39 -9.23
CA TRP A 249 -7.65 -5.45 -8.37
C TRP A 249 -6.21 -5.83 -8.75
N THR A 250 -5.44 -6.24 -7.76
CA THR A 250 -4.02 -6.55 -7.93
C THR A 250 -3.80 -8.04 -8.15
N TYR A 251 -3.22 -8.40 -9.30
CA TYR A 251 -2.75 -9.76 -9.55
C TYR A 251 -1.37 -9.96 -8.94
N THR A 252 -1.34 -10.62 -7.80
CA THR A 252 -0.12 -11.03 -7.10
C THR A 252 -0.47 -12.19 -6.16
N ASN A 253 0.54 -12.92 -5.68
CA ASN A 253 0.40 -13.99 -4.69
C ASN A 253 0.51 -13.46 -3.23
N TRP A 254 0.43 -14.36 -2.25
CA TRP A 254 0.51 -14.08 -0.81
C TRP A 254 1.77 -14.73 -0.20
N HIS A 255 2.97 -14.41 -0.71
CA HIS A 255 4.19 -15.13 -0.31
C HIS A 255 5.47 -14.28 -0.23
N THR A 256 5.57 -13.44 0.78
CA THR A 256 6.83 -12.83 1.21
C THR A 256 7.42 -13.66 2.35
N HIS A 257 8.62 -14.22 2.12
CA HIS A 257 9.27 -15.17 3.04
C HIS A 257 9.64 -14.57 4.42
N ASP A 258 9.76 -13.25 4.51
CA ASP A 258 10.53 -12.59 5.57
C ASP A 258 9.67 -11.78 6.56
N HIS A 259 8.34 -11.80 6.43
CA HIS A 259 7.47 -10.87 7.18
C HIS A 259 6.26 -11.53 7.83
N GLU A 260 5.87 -11.02 9.00
CA GLU A 260 4.62 -11.39 9.68
C GLU A 260 3.35 -10.96 8.90
N LEU A 261 3.52 -10.11 7.88
CA LEU A 261 2.48 -9.55 7.02
C LEU A 261 2.89 -9.61 5.55
N GLU A 262 1.93 -9.79 4.66
CA GLU A 262 2.14 -9.80 3.20
C GLU A 262 2.13 -8.39 2.61
N VAL A 263 3.08 -7.55 3.03
CA VAL A 263 3.13 -6.11 2.72
C VAL A 263 3.14 -5.83 1.21
N ASP A 264 3.73 -6.72 0.41
CA ASP A 264 3.81 -6.58 -1.05
C ASP A 264 2.43 -6.56 -1.75
N ARG A 265 1.36 -6.95 -1.04
CA ARG A 265 -0.02 -6.80 -1.51
C ARG A 265 -0.54 -5.36 -1.38
N GLY A 266 -0.21 -4.68 -0.29
CA GLY A 266 -0.60 -3.29 -0.04
C GLY A 266 -2.11 -3.05 -0.15
N ILE A 267 -2.50 -2.10 -1.00
CA ILE A 267 -3.90 -1.95 -1.40
C ILE A 267 -4.27 -3.02 -2.44
N ASP A 268 -4.99 -4.05 -2.00
CA ASP A 268 -5.32 -5.23 -2.80
C ASP A 268 -6.24 -4.92 -3.98
N ARG A 269 -7.30 -4.17 -3.68
CA ARG A 269 -8.33 -3.71 -4.60
C ARG A 269 -8.67 -2.28 -4.24
N PHE A 270 -8.86 -1.42 -5.22
CA PHE A 270 -9.02 0.01 -5.00
C PHE A 270 -9.90 0.69 -6.02
N VAL A 271 -10.37 1.90 -5.71
CA VAL A 271 -11.14 2.74 -6.63
C VAL A 271 -10.40 4.04 -6.87
N TYR A 272 -10.07 4.29 -8.12
CA TYR A 272 -9.47 5.55 -8.58
C TYR A 272 -10.54 6.44 -9.23
N VAL A 273 -10.53 7.72 -8.89
CA VAL A 273 -11.35 8.75 -9.52
C VAL A 273 -10.41 9.84 -10.08
N PRO A 274 -10.44 10.11 -11.41
CA PRO A 274 -9.62 11.16 -12.00
C PRO A 274 -9.78 12.50 -11.27
N GLY A 275 -8.66 13.15 -10.95
CA GLY A 275 -8.67 14.43 -10.22
C GLY A 275 -8.99 14.35 -8.72
N LYS A 276 -9.36 13.17 -8.20
CA LYS A 276 -9.61 12.91 -6.76
C LYS A 276 -8.67 11.87 -6.16
N GLY A 277 -7.96 11.10 -6.99
CA GLY A 277 -7.02 10.09 -6.52
C GLY A 277 -7.71 8.78 -6.15
N ILE A 278 -7.15 8.07 -5.17
CA ILE A 278 -7.70 6.79 -4.70
C ILE A 278 -8.70 7.08 -3.58
N VAL A 279 -9.97 6.75 -3.82
CA VAL A 279 -11.12 7.08 -2.95
C VAL A 279 -11.68 5.86 -2.21
N GLY A 280 -11.15 4.68 -2.50
CA GLY A 280 -11.58 3.42 -1.91
C GLY A 280 -10.50 2.35 -2.02
N GLY A 281 -10.55 1.37 -1.11
CA GLY A 281 -9.48 0.40 -0.93
C GLY A 281 -9.85 -0.81 -0.08
N SER A 282 -9.02 -1.84 -0.18
CA SER A 282 -8.96 -2.99 0.72
C SER A 282 -7.50 -3.26 1.07
N PHE A 283 -7.24 -3.68 2.31
CA PHE A 283 -5.90 -3.87 2.87
C PHE A 283 -5.83 -5.24 3.52
N ASP A 284 -6.08 -6.28 2.74
CA ASP A 284 -6.32 -7.62 3.29
C ASP A 284 -5.06 -8.16 3.97
N PHE A 285 -3.88 -7.79 3.48
CA PHE A 285 -2.61 -8.13 4.12
C PHE A 285 -2.50 -7.69 5.59
N TYR A 286 -3.19 -6.62 5.98
CA TYR A 286 -3.16 -6.13 7.35
C TYR A 286 -4.21 -6.85 8.20
N PHE A 287 -5.46 -6.90 7.73
CA PHE A 287 -6.58 -7.46 8.49
C PHE A 287 -6.53 -8.99 8.58
N TYR A 288 -6.06 -9.68 7.53
CA TYR A 288 -6.02 -11.14 7.51
C TYR A 288 -5.12 -11.74 8.60
N PHE A 289 -3.94 -11.17 8.82
CA PHE A 289 -3.02 -11.65 9.85
C PHE A 289 -3.52 -11.32 11.27
N HIS A 290 -4.44 -10.37 11.37
CA HIS A 290 -5.16 -10.05 12.60
C HIS A 290 -6.52 -10.75 12.74
N ARG A 291 -6.91 -11.63 11.80
CA ARG A 291 -8.25 -12.26 11.73
C ARG A 291 -8.74 -12.91 13.01
N LYS A 292 -7.84 -13.43 13.86
CA LYS A 292 -8.21 -14.02 15.16
C LYS A 292 -8.91 -13.02 16.10
N LYS A 293 -8.74 -11.72 15.85
CA LYS A 293 -9.33 -10.60 16.60
C LYS A 293 -10.49 -9.94 15.85
N LEU A 294 -10.84 -10.42 14.66
CA LEU A 294 -11.88 -9.86 13.82
C LEU A 294 -13.09 -10.80 13.80
N PRO A 295 -14.32 -10.27 13.69
CA PRO A 295 -15.53 -11.09 13.60
C PRO A 295 -15.77 -11.64 12.17
N ILE A 296 -14.70 -11.88 11.41
CA ILE A 296 -14.75 -12.40 10.04
C ILE A 296 -13.85 -13.64 9.90
N LYS A 297 -14.30 -14.59 9.08
CA LYS A 297 -13.64 -15.87 8.85
C LYS A 297 -12.75 -15.81 7.61
N TYR A 298 -11.91 -16.84 7.46
CA TYR A 298 -11.13 -17.06 6.24
C TYR A 298 -11.97 -16.99 4.96
N SER A 299 -13.14 -17.64 4.96
CA SER A 299 -14.07 -17.64 3.83
C SER A 299 -14.54 -16.24 3.45
N ASP A 300 -14.69 -15.35 4.44
CA ASP A 300 -15.15 -13.99 4.20
C ASP A 300 -14.08 -13.17 3.49
N PHE A 301 -12.81 -13.32 3.87
CA PHE A 301 -11.69 -12.73 3.11
C PHE A 301 -11.67 -13.21 1.66
N LEU A 302 -11.75 -14.52 1.45
CA LEU A 302 -11.74 -15.09 0.10
C LEU A 302 -12.94 -14.64 -0.74
N ASN A 303 -14.14 -14.60 -0.15
CA ASN A 303 -15.35 -14.12 -0.81
C ASN A 303 -15.26 -12.62 -1.10
N ASN A 304 -14.72 -11.82 -0.17
CA ASN A 304 -14.47 -10.42 -0.42
C ASN A 304 -13.58 -10.26 -1.65
N VAL A 305 -12.46 -10.99 -1.74
CA VAL A 305 -11.54 -10.97 -2.88
C VAL A 305 -12.26 -11.35 -4.18
N LYS A 306 -13.02 -12.45 -4.19
CA LYS A 306 -13.83 -12.89 -5.35
C LYS A 306 -14.87 -11.88 -5.82
N ASP A 307 -15.55 -11.25 -4.86
CA ASP A 307 -16.55 -10.21 -5.10
C ASP A 307 -15.91 -8.84 -5.39
N GLU A 308 -14.59 -8.76 -5.32
CA GLU A 308 -13.80 -7.53 -5.46
C GLU A 308 -14.29 -6.39 -4.53
N LYS A 309 -14.74 -6.73 -3.32
CA LYS A 309 -15.27 -5.74 -2.38
C LYS A 309 -14.18 -4.78 -1.90
N VAL A 310 -14.52 -3.51 -1.80
CA VAL A 310 -13.66 -2.43 -1.33
C VAL A 310 -14.42 -1.57 -0.33
N MET A 311 -13.70 -0.95 0.58
CA MET A 311 -14.23 0.18 1.36
C MET A 311 -14.20 1.42 0.46
N ILE A 312 -15.23 2.26 0.51
CA ILE A 312 -15.34 3.49 -0.28
C ILE A 312 -15.63 4.65 0.67
N ALA A 313 -15.03 5.81 0.40
CA ALA A 313 -15.22 7.00 1.20
C ALA A 313 -16.70 7.47 1.17
N PRO A 314 -17.26 7.95 2.30
CA PRO A 314 -18.68 8.30 2.41
C PRO A 314 -19.20 9.33 1.40
N GLU A 315 -18.32 10.17 0.86
CA GLU A 315 -18.62 11.18 -0.15
C GLU A 315 -18.88 10.57 -1.55
N PHE A 316 -18.45 9.32 -1.77
CA PHE A 316 -18.59 8.58 -3.04
C PHE A 316 -19.59 7.44 -2.88
N LYS A 317 -20.87 7.79 -2.75
CA LYS A 317 -21.95 6.81 -2.67
C LYS A 317 -22.21 6.19 -4.04
N VAL A 318 -22.17 4.86 -4.10
CA VAL A 318 -22.62 4.05 -5.24
C VAL A 318 -24.14 3.94 -5.18
#